data_AF-A0A7Z2S7G4-F1
#
_entry.id   AF-A0A7Z2S7G4-F1
#
_cell.length_a   1.000
_cell.length_b   1.000
_cell.length_c   1.000
_cell.angle_alpha   90.00
_cell.angle_beta   90.00
_cell.angle_gamma   90.00
#
_symmetry.space_group_name_H-M   'P 1'
#
loop_
_entity.id
_entity.type
_entity.pdbx_description
1 polymer ?
#
loop_
_entity_poly.entity_id
_entity_poly.type
_entity_poly.pdbx_seq_one_letter_code
_entity_poly.pdbx_strand_id
1 'polypeptide(L)'
;MTTMLPRRRGWRAVRPALMRTLLLPLLLGLIAGAPARAQDNLDVQAASRSVVRVVVVGLEGGSPSGIGTGSGVAVAPDRILTNAHVLAEAAEGTAIIGIVPSEGRQRFTGRLIAIDTRRDLALIQLTEGRVEPATIATGAVPDGAAVAAVGYPYSVDRARELSAEGFVTPQAPVKSWGRVSSGASSQRFDTVLHDASIGRGNSGGPLVDSCGRVVGINSFVSNSEGIDAVFGFAVSARELVPFLREAGVKPRTTAIACRSATEQAALDDQLAREEAERAAAERDRADTAEDRDEARRQTIRDRIAAEREARIGVAMLALAFATFGANAALMLAMRRDRRLALATLAGTGLMLAGGAIAWGTRPDFDEVDARLAAERRAAAPPARAAAMPGGTGPRQCRLDLARSRVTISDPADFALDWSGTGCADGRSQFAEVEGTWLRADLPAGQAAADISSFDPATGQYRIERYLLSADQAAAARALAARYPARACSPETVGMVATLATAIRDVLPPAPNERLLYRCDPQQGAGPAKPPTGR
;
A
#
# COMPACT_ATOMS: atom_id res chain seq x y z
N MET A 1 43.28 20.10 72.27
CA MET A 1 41.83 20.15 72.01
C MET A 1 41.59 19.68 70.59
N THR A 2 41.08 18.46 70.51
CA THR A 2 40.85 17.68 69.30
C THR A 2 39.46 18.01 68.79
N THR A 3 39.32 18.58 67.59
CA THR A 3 38.02 18.77 66.95
C THR A 3 38.02 18.03 65.61
N MET A 4 37.36 16.88 65.65
CA MET A 4 36.96 16.07 64.50
C MET A 4 36.06 16.88 63.56
N LEU A 5 36.32 16.79 62.25
CA LEU A 5 35.35 17.10 61.20
C LEU A 5 35.26 15.90 60.24
N PRO A 6 34.04 15.47 59.84
CA PRO A 6 33.82 14.18 59.22
C PRO A 6 34.11 14.18 57.72
N ARG A 7 34.67 13.06 57.25
CA ARG A 7 34.84 12.66 55.85
C ARG A 7 33.50 12.77 55.10
N ARG A 8 33.41 13.68 54.13
CA ARG A 8 32.32 13.69 53.14
C ARG A 8 32.44 12.46 52.23
N ARG A 9 31.42 11.59 52.26
CA ARG A 9 31.21 10.51 51.29
C ARG A 9 30.97 11.10 49.91
N GLY A 10 31.74 10.66 48.92
CA GLY A 10 31.58 11.06 47.52
C GLY A 10 30.21 10.66 46.98
N TRP A 11 29.45 11.66 46.51
CA TRP A 11 28.36 11.43 45.58
C TRP A 11 28.97 11.05 44.23
N ARG A 12 28.78 9.80 43.82
CA ARG A 12 29.00 9.38 42.44
C ARG A 12 27.97 10.12 41.59
N ALA A 13 28.46 10.93 40.65
CA ALA A 13 27.63 11.53 39.61
C ALA A 13 26.92 10.41 38.84
N VAL A 14 25.60 10.33 38.97
CA VAL A 14 24.77 9.55 38.05
C VAL A 14 24.86 10.25 36.70
N ARG A 15 25.44 9.55 35.71
CA ARG A 15 25.62 10.04 34.34
C ARG A 15 24.26 10.48 33.75
N PRO A 16 24.13 11.69 33.17
CA PRO A 16 22.87 12.19 32.60
C PRO A 16 22.52 11.56 31.23
N ALA A 17 23.11 10.41 30.90
CA ALA A 17 22.96 9.77 29.60
C ALA A 17 21.59 9.10 29.41
N LEU A 18 20.94 8.65 30.50
CA LEU A 18 19.67 7.92 30.40
C LEU A 18 18.44 8.81 30.13
N MET A 19 18.53 10.13 30.37
CA MET A 19 17.39 11.03 30.20
C MET A 19 17.31 11.64 28.79
N ARG A 20 18.43 11.66 28.04
CA ARG A 20 18.46 12.07 26.62
C ARG A 20 17.98 10.99 25.65
N THR A 21 18.03 9.71 26.05
CA THR A 21 17.58 8.58 25.21
C THR A 21 16.07 8.33 25.24
N LEU A 22 15.35 8.87 26.23
CA LEU A 22 13.89 8.75 26.34
C LEU A 22 13.11 9.94 25.74
N LEU A 23 13.72 11.13 25.65
CA LEU A 23 13.06 12.33 25.13
C LEU A 23 13.09 12.43 23.59
N LEU A 24 14.11 11.87 22.92
CA LEU A 24 14.24 11.89 21.47
C LEU A 24 13.17 11.05 20.73
N PRO A 25 12.81 9.81 21.16
CA PRO A 25 11.71 9.07 20.52
C PRO A 25 10.33 9.70 20.79
N LEU A 26 10.14 10.38 21.92
CA LEU A 26 8.89 11.09 22.24
C LEU A 26 8.67 12.32 21.33
N LEU A 27 9.75 13.03 20.99
CA LEU A 27 9.71 14.17 20.06
C LEU A 27 9.56 13.74 18.59
N LEU A 28 10.14 12.59 18.17
CA LEU A 28 9.90 12.06 16.82
C LEU A 28 8.47 11.54 16.64
N GLY A 29 7.85 10.96 17.67
CA GLY A 29 6.47 10.47 17.61
C GLY A 29 5.43 11.59 17.40
N LEU A 30 5.73 12.83 17.81
CA LEU A 30 4.85 14.00 17.63
C LEU A 30 4.84 14.54 16.18
N ILE A 31 5.84 14.21 15.36
CA ILE A 31 5.96 14.70 13.98
C ILE A 31 5.23 13.78 12.97
N ALA A 32 5.02 12.51 13.32
CA ALA A 32 4.40 11.52 12.43
C ALA A 32 2.91 11.79 12.08
N GLY A 33 2.19 12.58 12.89
CA GLY A 33 0.77 12.90 12.64
C GLY A 33 0.52 14.06 11.68
N ALA A 34 1.52 14.90 11.40
CA ALA A 34 1.40 16.06 10.51
C ALA A 34 1.23 15.70 9.01
N PRO A 35 2.01 14.76 8.42
CA PRO A 35 1.88 14.45 7.00
C PRO A 35 0.52 13.83 6.66
N ALA A 36 -0.06 13.05 7.58
CA ALA A 36 -1.29 12.33 7.31
C ALA A 36 -2.55 13.22 7.37
N ARG A 37 -2.60 14.21 8.28
CA ARG A 37 -3.62 15.28 8.23
C ARG A 37 -3.48 16.16 6.99
N ALA A 38 -2.26 16.37 6.49
CA ALA A 38 -2.05 17.06 5.22
C ALA A 38 -2.61 16.25 4.05
N GLN A 39 -2.54 14.92 4.08
CA GLN A 39 -3.09 14.06 3.04
C GLN A 39 -4.63 13.97 3.02
N ASP A 40 -5.29 13.87 4.18
CA ASP A 40 -6.77 13.94 4.22
C ASP A 40 -7.27 15.27 3.64
N ASN A 41 -6.51 16.35 3.85
CA ASN A 41 -6.76 17.62 3.18
C ASN A 41 -6.55 17.51 1.66
N LEU A 42 -5.54 16.78 1.17
CA LEU A 42 -5.29 16.60 -0.27
C LEU A 42 -6.43 15.86 -0.98
N ASP A 43 -7.04 14.84 -0.35
CA ASP A 43 -8.19 14.13 -0.93
C ASP A 43 -9.43 15.03 -1.02
N VAL A 44 -9.75 15.75 0.05
CA VAL A 44 -10.86 16.73 0.03
C VAL A 44 -10.57 17.90 -0.93
N GLN A 45 -9.31 18.32 -1.05
CA GLN A 45 -8.88 19.29 -2.05
C GLN A 45 -9.10 18.79 -3.47
N ALA A 46 -8.80 17.53 -3.76
CA ALA A 46 -9.07 16.95 -5.06
C ALA A 46 -10.58 16.83 -5.33
N ALA A 47 -11.37 16.40 -4.34
CA ALA A 47 -12.83 16.35 -4.43
C ALA A 47 -13.46 17.71 -4.73
N SER A 48 -12.83 18.80 -4.28
CA SER A 48 -13.29 20.18 -4.52
C SER A 48 -13.42 20.51 -6.01
N ARG A 49 -12.70 19.81 -6.90
CA ARG A 49 -12.76 19.99 -8.36
C ARG A 49 -14.07 19.56 -8.98
N SER A 50 -14.79 18.68 -8.30
CA SER A 50 -16.16 18.30 -8.66
C SER A 50 -17.20 19.32 -8.20
N VAL A 51 -16.81 20.25 -7.33
CA VAL A 51 -17.74 21.22 -6.73
C VAL A 51 -17.80 22.47 -7.60
N VAL A 52 -19.01 22.94 -7.82
CA VAL A 52 -19.29 24.12 -8.64
C VAL A 52 -20.14 25.10 -7.83
N ARG A 53 -19.98 26.39 -8.10
CA ARG A 53 -20.95 27.38 -7.67
C ARG A 53 -22.10 27.39 -8.67
N VAL A 54 -23.32 27.31 -8.15
CA VAL A 54 -24.55 27.49 -8.90
C VAL A 54 -24.99 28.93 -8.72
N VAL A 55 -25.13 29.66 -9.82
CA VAL A 55 -25.60 31.05 -9.86
C VAL A 55 -26.93 31.06 -10.59
N VAL A 56 -27.98 31.58 -9.94
CA VAL A 56 -29.30 31.73 -10.53
C VAL A 56 -29.55 33.21 -10.73
N VAL A 57 -29.76 33.64 -11.97
CA VAL A 57 -30.04 35.03 -12.31
C VAL A 57 -31.51 35.15 -12.68
N GLY A 58 -32.30 35.75 -11.80
CA GLY A 58 -33.73 36.01 -12.03
C GLY A 58 -33.91 37.06 -13.13
N LEU A 59 -34.98 36.91 -13.91
CA LEU A 59 -35.36 37.78 -15.02
C LEU A 59 -36.74 38.37 -14.76
N GLU A 60 -36.83 39.69 -14.73
CA GLU A 60 -38.08 40.44 -14.66
C GLU A 60 -38.21 41.29 -15.92
N GLY A 61 -39.26 41.08 -16.71
CA GLY A 61 -39.43 41.76 -18.00
C GLY A 61 -38.29 41.53 -19.01
N GLY A 62 -37.55 40.42 -18.87
CA GLY A 62 -36.37 40.10 -19.68
C GLY A 62 -35.06 40.76 -19.21
N SER A 63 -35.08 41.51 -18.11
CA SER A 63 -33.90 42.12 -17.49
C SER A 63 -33.50 41.39 -16.20
N PRO A 64 -32.20 41.29 -15.85
CA PRO A 64 -31.77 40.69 -14.59
C PRO A 64 -32.35 41.43 -13.36
N SER A 65 -33.06 40.72 -12.49
CA SER A 65 -33.74 41.29 -11.31
C SER A 65 -33.18 40.82 -9.96
N GLY A 66 -32.34 39.78 -9.96
CA GLY A 66 -31.72 39.25 -8.76
C GLY A 66 -30.66 38.19 -9.06
N ILE A 67 -29.79 37.92 -8.08
CA ILE A 67 -28.78 36.85 -8.16
C ILE A 67 -28.90 35.99 -6.90
N GLY A 68 -29.30 34.73 -7.09
CA GLY A 68 -29.20 33.65 -6.11
C GLY A 68 -27.89 32.88 -6.28
N THR A 69 -27.30 32.43 -5.16
CA THR A 69 -26.10 31.59 -5.18
C THR A 69 -26.29 30.35 -4.31
N GLY A 70 -25.73 29.24 -4.78
CA GLY A 70 -25.67 27.98 -4.08
C GLY A 70 -24.45 27.17 -4.54
N SER A 71 -24.38 25.94 -4.08
CA SER A 71 -23.34 25.00 -4.46
C SER A 71 -23.93 23.83 -5.25
N GLY A 72 -23.08 23.12 -5.98
CA GLY A 72 -23.42 21.90 -6.71
C GLY A 72 -22.23 20.96 -6.79
N VAL A 73 -22.48 19.70 -7.13
CA VAL A 73 -21.44 18.70 -7.35
C VAL A 73 -21.65 17.99 -8.67
N ALA A 74 -20.59 17.82 -9.46
CA ALA A 74 -20.60 17.03 -10.67
C ALA A 74 -20.73 15.55 -10.33
N VAL A 75 -21.78 14.90 -10.83
CA VAL A 75 -22.06 13.47 -10.66
C VAL A 75 -21.82 12.67 -11.95
N ALA A 76 -21.74 13.39 -13.07
CA ALA A 76 -21.23 12.94 -14.36
C ALA A 76 -20.61 14.16 -15.08
N PRO A 77 -19.83 13.99 -16.16
CA PRO A 77 -19.06 15.09 -16.75
C PRO A 77 -19.89 16.33 -17.10
N ASP A 78 -21.15 16.15 -17.50
CA ASP A 78 -22.10 17.20 -17.88
C ASP A 78 -23.35 17.21 -16.99
N ARG A 79 -23.28 16.65 -15.78
CA ARG A 79 -24.40 16.56 -14.83
C ARG A 79 -24.00 17.09 -13.47
N ILE A 80 -24.68 18.14 -13.02
CA ILE A 80 -24.48 18.77 -11.71
C ILE A 80 -25.69 18.48 -10.83
N LEU A 81 -25.44 17.86 -9.68
CA LEU A 81 -26.42 17.68 -8.61
C LEU A 81 -26.37 18.90 -7.68
N THR A 82 -27.54 19.39 -7.27
CA THR A 82 -27.70 20.46 -6.28
C THR A 82 -29.02 20.25 -5.52
N ASN A 83 -29.40 21.18 -4.64
CA ASN A 83 -30.71 21.13 -3.98
C ASN A 83 -31.82 21.72 -4.85
N ALA A 84 -33.05 21.24 -4.65
CA ALA A 84 -34.22 21.75 -5.36
C ALA A 84 -34.49 23.23 -5.02
N HIS A 85 -34.36 23.60 -3.75
CA HIS A 85 -34.61 24.99 -3.32
C HIS A 85 -33.60 26.01 -3.88
N VAL A 86 -32.39 25.58 -4.25
CA VAL A 86 -31.39 26.46 -4.90
C VAL A 86 -31.88 26.93 -6.27
N LEU A 87 -32.73 26.14 -6.92
CA LEU A 87 -33.24 26.39 -8.28
C LEU A 87 -34.71 26.81 -8.32
N ALA A 88 -35.29 27.23 -7.18
CA ALA A 88 -36.72 27.53 -7.09
C ALA A 88 -37.18 28.53 -8.18
N GLU A 89 -36.49 29.67 -8.33
CA GLU A 89 -36.79 30.68 -9.37
C GLU A 89 -36.58 30.15 -10.80
N ALA A 90 -35.55 29.31 -11.01
CA ALA A 90 -35.28 28.72 -12.31
C ALA A 90 -36.33 27.68 -12.73
N ALA A 91 -36.95 26.99 -11.77
CA ALA A 91 -38.02 26.03 -12.02
C ALA A 91 -39.31 26.72 -12.51
N GLU A 92 -39.49 28.01 -12.24
CA GLU A 92 -40.62 28.82 -12.69
C GLU A 92 -40.42 29.39 -14.11
N GLY A 93 -39.26 29.13 -14.74
CA GLY A 93 -38.95 29.57 -16.11
C GLY A 93 -38.51 31.03 -16.23
N THR A 94 -38.27 31.70 -15.11
CA THR A 94 -37.94 33.12 -15.04
C THR A 94 -36.48 33.37 -14.67
N ALA A 95 -35.59 32.37 -14.75
CA ALA A 95 -34.18 32.55 -14.41
C ALA A 95 -33.20 31.80 -15.32
N ILE A 96 -31.97 32.29 -15.39
CA ILE A 96 -30.83 31.67 -16.07
C ILE A 96 -29.96 30.96 -15.03
N ILE A 97 -29.53 29.73 -15.33
CA ILE A 97 -28.64 28.94 -14.47
C ILE A 97 -27.20 29.04 -15.00
N GLY A 98 -26.32 29.66 -14.23
CA GLY A 98 -24.88 29.68 -14.43
C GLY A 98 -24.18 28.65 -13.54
N ILE A 99 -23.21 27.93 -14.12
CA ILE A 99 -22.36 26.97 -13.42
C ILE A 99 -20.91 27.43 -13.49
N VAL A 100 -20.30 27.62 -12.32
CA VAL A 100 -18.95 28.15 -12.18
C VAL A 100 -18.08 27.09 -11.49
N PRO A 101 -17.17 26.43 -12.21
CA PRO A 101 -16.25 25.45 -11.63
C PRO A 101 -15.32 26.05 -10.58
N SER A 102 -14.73 25.17 -9.75
CA SER A 102 -13.78 25.58 -8.70
C SER A 102 -12.44 26.07 -9.23
N GLU A 103 -12.07 25.67 -10.45
CA GLU A 103 -10.79 25.96 -11.08
C GLU A 103 -10.95 26.21 -12.58
N GLY A 104 -9.91 26.77 -13.19
CA GLY A 104 -9.90 27.13 -14.61
C GLY A 104 -10.48 28.52 -14.87
N ARG A 105 -10.89 28.76 -16.13
CA ARG A 105 -11.38 30.07 -16.60
C ARG A 105 -12.75 30.00 -17.28
N GLN A 106 -13.32 28.81 -17.40
CA GLN A 106 -14.58 28.58 -18.09
C GLN A 106 -15.75 28.65 -17.10
N ARG A 107 -16.89 29.10 -17.60
CA ARG A 107 -18.20 29.09 -16.94
C ARG A 107 -19.19 28.51 -17.93
N PHE A 108 -20.18 27.80 -17.42
CA PHE A 108 -21.13 27.07 -18.25
C PHE A 108 -22.55 27.55 -17.98
N THR A 109 -23.42 27.39 -18.97
CA THR A 109 -24.85 27.53 -18.76
C THR A 109 -25.44 26.16 -18.43
N GLY A 110 -26.40 26.13 -17.52
CA GLY A 110 -27.10 24.92 -17.10
C GLY A 110 -28.56 24.89 -17.56
N ARG A 111 -29.09 23.69 -17.77
CA ARG A 111 -30.53 23.44 -17.93
C ARG A 111 -31.00 22.50 -16.83
N LEU A 112 -32.08 22.85 -16.14
CA LEU A 112 -32.74 21.95 -15.21
C LEU A 112 -33.34 20.76 -15.98
N ILE A 113 -32.95 19.53 -15.62
CA ILE A 113 -33.42 18.31 -16.28
C ILE A 113 -34.19 17.36 -15.35
N ALA A 114 -34.03 17.46 -14.04
CA ALA A 114 -34.83 16.75 -13.05
C ALA A 114 -34.90 17.55 -11.74
N ILE A 115 -36.02 17.48 -11.04
CA ILE A 115 -36.22 18.11 -9.74
C ILE A 115 -37.13 17.23 -8.89
N ASP A 116 -36.75 17.04 -7.63
CA ASP A 116 -37.58 16.40 -6.61
C ASP A 116 -37.57 17.24 -5.33
N THR A 117 -38.65 17.98 -5.12
CA THR A 117 -38.82 18.84 -3.95
C THR A 117 -39.03 18.08 -2.64
N ARG A 118 -39.41 16.79 -2.69
CA ARG A 118 -39.59 15.96 -1.49
C ARG A 118 -38.25 15.53 -0.90
N ARG A 119 -37.28 15.21 -1.76
CA ARG A 119 -35.88 14.87 -1.41
C ARG A 119 -34.96 16.10 -1.37
N ASP A 120 -35.47 17.27 -1.76
CA ASP A 120 -34.70 18.50 -1.98
C ASP A 120 -33.50 18.30 -2.92
N LEU A 121 -33.70 17.60 -4.04
CA LEU A 121 -32.65 17.33 -5.02
C LEU A 121 -33.04 17.88 -6.40
N ALA A 122 -32.06 18.41 -7.13
CA ALA A 122 -32.22 18.82 -8.52
C ALA A 122 -30.97 18.49 -9.34
N LEU A 123 -31.19 18.23 -10.63
CA LEU A 123 -30.17 17.85 -11.58
C LEU A 123 -30.11 18.85 -12.74
N ILE A 124 -28.93 19.41 -12.95
CA ILE A 124 -28.64 20.37 -14.01
C ILE A 124 -27.77 19.68 -15.06
N GLN A 125 -28.10 19.84 -16.33
CA GLN A 125 -27.24 19.47 -17.44
C GLN A 125 -26.47 20.69 -17.94
N LEU A 126 -25.15 20.55 -18.13
CA LEU A 126 -24.35 21.58 -18.76
C LEU A 126 -24.69 21.66 -20.26
N THR A 127 -24.83 22.87 -20.80
CA THR A 127 -25.03 23.08 -22.24
C THR A 127 -23.77 22.80 -23.04
N GLU A 128 -22.61 23.06 -22.44
CA GLU A 128 -21.29 22.83 -22.99
C GLU A 128 -20.26 22.59 -21.87
N GLY A 129 -19.10 22.06 -22.23
CA GLY A 129 -18.02 21.79 -21.28
C GLY A 129 -18.24 20.55 -20.42
N ARG A 130 -17.29 20.31 -19.51
CA ARG A 130 -17.28 19.16 -18.60
C ARG A 130 -16.65 19.55 -17.27
N VAL A 131 -17.10 18.92 -16.18
CA VAL A 131 -16.53 19.03 -14.83
C VAL A 131 -16.16 17.63 -14.35
N GLU A 132 -15.07 17.48 -13.59
CA GLU A 132 -14.65 16.17 -13.08
C GLU A 132 -15.70 15.61 -12.11
N PRO A 133 -16.26 14.42 -12.35
CA PRO A 133 -17.29 13.87 -11.47
C PRO A 133 -16.73 13.38 -10.14
N ALA A 134 -17.49 13.62 -9.06
CA ALA A 134 -17.23 13.05 -7.75
C ALA A 134 -17.57 11.55 -7.69
N THR A 135 -16.92 10.84 -6.78
CA THR A 135 -17.32 9.48 -6.38
C THR A 135 -18.27 9.55 -5.18
N ILE A 136 -19.38 8.82 -5.25
CA ILE A 136 -20.38 8.73 -4.18
C ILE A 136 -20.09 7.49 -3.32
N ALA A 137 -19.97 7.69 -2.00
CA ALA A 137 -19.85 6.60 -1.04
C ALA A 137 -21.25 6.04 -0.74
N THR A 138 -21.45 4.76 -1.06
CA THR A 138 -22.72 4.05 -0.85
C THR A 138 -22.70 3.13 0.37
N GLY A 139 -21.52 2.91 0.95
CA GLY A 139 -21.36 2.20 2.21
C GLY A 139 -21.92 2.98 3.41
N ALA A 140 -21.96 2.34 4.57
CA ALA A 140 -22.33 3.01 5.80
C ALA A 140 -21.28 4.07 6.18
N VAL A 141 -21.75 5.24 6.62
CA VAL A 141 -20.90 6.29 7.18
C VAL A 141 -20.93 6.15 8.70
N PRO A 142 -19.82 5.78 9.35
CA PRO A 142 -19.80 5.57 10.80
C PRO A 142 -20.08 6.84 11.58
N ASP A 143 -20.71 6.70 12.75
CA ASP A 143 -20.81 7.79 13.72
C ASP A 143 -19.40 8.25 14.13
N GLY A 144 -19.21 9.55 14.23
CA GLY A 144 -17.91 10.17 14.45
C GLY A 144 -16.99 10.16 13.23
N ALA A 145 -17.38 9.67 12.06
CA ALA A 145 -16.53 9.79 10.87
C ALA A 145 -16.22 11.27 10.57
N ALA A 146 -14.96 11.56 10.25
CA ALA A 146 -14.56 12.91 9.83
C ALA A 146 -15.16 13.22 8.46
N VAL A 147 -15.78 14.40 8.35
CA VAL A 147 -16.41 14.87 7.12
C VAL A 147 -16.07 16.33 6.87
N ALA A 148 -16.15 16.75 5.60
CA ALA A 148 -16.02 18.14 5.21
C ALA A 148 -17.22 18.56 4.37
N ALA A 149 -17.87 19.65 4.74
CA ALA A 149 -18.81 20.33 3.87
C ALA A 149 -18.03 21.22 2.91
N VAL A 150 -18.18 20.99 1.61
CA VAL A 150 -17.46 21.73 0.56
C VAL A 150 -18.44 22.55 -0.24
N GLY A 151 -18.22 23.86 -0.33
CA GLY A 151 -19.14 24.75 -1.03
C GLY A 151 -18.75 26.21 -1.00
N TYR A 152 -19.73 27.06 -1.27
CA TYR A 152 -19.58 28.49 -1.46
C TYR A 152 -20.44 29.28 -0.46
N PRO A 153 -20.02 29.35 0.82
CA PRO A 153 -20.83 29.97 1.85
C PRO A 153 -20.89 31.48 1.66
N TYR A 154 -22.11 32.01 1.69
CA TYR A 154 -22.41 33.43 1.53
C TYR A 154 -21.74 34.30 2.62
N SER A 155 -21.54 33.76 3.82
CA SER A 155 -20.81 34.46 4.90
C SER A 155 -19.36 34.77 4.51
N VAL A 156 -18.69 33.84 3.84
CA VAL A 156 -17.32 34.04 3.36
C VAL A 156 -17.31 34.98 2.17
N ASP A 157 -18.28 34.85 1.26
CA ASP A 157 -18.42 35.77 0.13
C ASP A 157 -18.60 37.22 0.59
N ARG A 158 -19.42 37.47 1.62
CA ARG A 158 -19.55 38.79 2.25
C ARG A 158 -18.29 39.25 2.96
N ALA A 159 -17.62 38.38 3.70
CA ALA A 159 -16.38 38.72 4.39
C ALA A 159 -15.24 39.06 3.41
N ARG A 160 -15.32 38.57 2.17
CA ARG A 160 -14.41 38.89 1.07
C ARG A 160 -14.90 40.01 0.16
N GLU A 161 -16.05 40.62 0.49
CA GLU A 161 -16.66 41.72 -0.27
C GLU A 161 -16.84 41.38 -1.77
N LEU A 162 -17.24 40.14 -2.08
CA LEU A 162 -17.40 39.70 -3.47
C LEU A 162 -18.52 40.46 -4.17
N SER A 163 -18.20 41.02 -5.33
CA SER A 163 -19.17 41.61 -6.27
C SER A 163 -19.89 40.52 -7.08
N ALA A 164 -20.89 40.93 -7.87
CA ALA A 164 -21.58 40.04 -8.81
C ALA A 164 -20.62 39.36 -9.81
N GLU A 165 -19.56 40.06 -10.23
CA GLU A 165 -18.51 39.51 -11.07
C GLU A 165 -17.69 38.43 -10.33
N GLY A 166 -17.48 38.61 -9.02
CA GLY A 166 -16.85 37.62 -8.16
C GLY A 166 -17.62 36.31 -8.08
N PHE A 167 -18.96 36.32 -8.14
CA PHE A 167 -19.77 35.10 -8.11
C PHE A 167 -19.62 34.25 -9.38
N VAL A 168 -19.35 34.89 -10.51
CA VAL A 168 -19.19 34.24 -11.82
C VAL A 168 -17.74 33.95 -12.17
N THR A 169 -16.81 34.20 -11.24
CA THR A 169 -15.39 33.93 -11.38
C THR A 169 -15.05 32.60 -10.68
N PRO A 170 -14.38 31.65 -11.38
CA PRO A 170 -13.91 30.41 -10.76
C PRO A 170 -13.06 30.68 -9.51
N GLN A 171 -13.44 30.05 -8.40
CA GLN A 171 -12.70 30.14 -7.15
C GLN A 171 -12.80 28.83 -6.37
N ALA A 172 -11.77 28.57 -5.56
CA ALA A 172 -11.76 27.40 -4.70
C ALA A 172 -12.92 27.45 -3.69
N PRO A 173 -13.66 26.34 -3.48
CA PRO A 173 -14.70 26.27 -2.47
C PRO A 173 -14.09 26.24 -1.06
N VAL A 174 -14.88 26.69 -0.10
CA VAL A 174 -14.57 26.63 1.33
C VAL A 174 -14.81 25.21 1.83
N LYS A 175 -13.94 24.76 2.74
CA LYS A 175 -14.06 23.47 3.44
C LYS A 175 -14.32 23.72 4.90
N SER A 176 -15.47 23.30 5.36
CA SER A 176 -15.81 23.27 6.78
C SER A 176 -15.69 21.83 7.26
N TRP A 177 -14.69 21.54 8.07
CA TRP A 177 -14.51 20.22 8.66
C TRP A 177 -15.44 20.02 9.85
N GLY A 178 -15.87 18.78 10.05
CA GLY A 178 -16.66 18.32 11.18
C GLY A 178 -16.67 16.80 11.28
N ARG A 179 -17.65 16.27 12.00
CA ARG A 179 -17.87 14.85 12.27
C ARG A 179 -19.33 14.52 12.09
N VAL A 180 -19.59 13.28 11.68
CA VAL A 180 -20.93 12.70 11.70
C VAL A 180 -21.37 12.54 13.15
N SER A 181 -22.54 13.06 13.50
CA SER A 181 -23.08 12.98 14.85
C SER A 181 -24.07 11.82 15.00
N SER A 182 -24.85 11.52 13.94
CA SER A 182 -25.63 10.29 13.81
C SER A 182 -26.16 10.12 12.38
N GLY A 183 -26.49 8.88 11.98
CA GLY A 183 -27.29 8.61 10.77
C GLY A 183 -28.79 8.87 10.93
N ALA A 184 -29.21 9.77 11.82
CA ALA A 184 -30.63 10.01 12.06
C ALA A 184 -31.28 10.72 10.87
N SER A 185 -32.19 10.01 10.21
CA SER A 185 -33.12 10.55 9.21
C SER A 185 -33.85 11.76 9.79
N SER A 186 -33.83 12.89 9.07
CA SER A 186 -34.86 13.91 9.23
C SER A 186 -36.23 13.23 9.08
N GLN A 187 -37.30 13.82 9.65
CA GLN A 187 -38.65 13.24 9.55
C GLN A 187 -39.20 13.15 8.09
N ARG A 188 -38.45 13.61 7.07
CA ARG A 188 -38.91 13.72 5.67
C ARG A 188 -38.17 12.83 4.68
N PHE A 189 -36.86 12.68 4.82
CA PHE A 189 -35.99 11.87 3.95
C PHE A 189 -34.69 11.54 4.68
N ASP A 190 -33.94 10.56 4.15
CA ASP A 190 -32.71 10.07 4.78
C ASP A 190 -31.60 11.13 4.72
N THR A 191 -30.99 11.40 5.88
CA THR A 191 -30.00 12.48 6.05
C THR A 191 -28.79 12.03 6.86
N VAL A 192 -27.65 12.62 6.57
CA VAL A 192 -26.45 12.55 7.41
C VAL A 192 -26.41 13.79 8.30
N LEU A 193 -26.49 13.59 9.62
CA LEU A 193 -26.32 14.65 10.61
C LEU A 193 -24.84 14.86 10.90
N HIS A 194 -24.37 16.11 10.84
CA HIS A 194 -22.98 16.44 11.11
C HIS A 194 -22.83 17.79 11.85
N ASP A 195 -21.67 17.99 12.47
CA ASP A 195 -21.32 19.25 13.15
C ASP A 195 -20.47 20.21 12.30
N ALA A 196 -20.15 19.85 11.04
CA ALA A 196 -19.43 20.74 10.14
C ALA A 196 -20.19 22.06 9.92
N SER A 197 -19.50 23.19 10.11
CA SER A 197 -20.09 24.52 9.98
C SER A 197 -20.62 24.80 8.57
N ILE A 198 -21.93 24.72 8.39
CA ILE A 198 -22.61 25.07 7.14
C ILE A 198 -23.48 26.32 7.31
N GLY A 199 -23.70 27.02 6.20
CA GLY A 199 -24.59 28.19 6.14
C GLY A 199 -25.12 28.39 4.73
N ARG A 200 -25.89 29.46 4.52
CA ARG A 200 -26.39 29.83 3.18
C ARG A 200 -25.26 29.82 2.16
N GLY A 201 -25.50 29.23 0.99
CA GLY A 201 -24.52 29.07 -0.09
C GLY A 201 -23.80 27.71 -0.10
N ASN A 202 -23.72 26.99 1.03
CA ASN A 202 -23.24 25.59 1.03
C ASN A 202 -24.30 24.60 0.53
N SER A 203 -25.58 24.97 0.60
CA SER A 203 -26.69 24.14 0.13
C SER A 203 -26.48 23.76 -1.33
N GLY A 204 -26.61 22.46 -1.60
CA GLY A 204 -26.39 21.82 -2.89
C GLY A 204 -24.95 21.32 -3.11
N GLY A 205 -24.00 21.76 -2.27
CA GLY A 205 -22.62 21.28 -2.27
C GLY A 205 -22.48 19.96 -1.50
N PRO A 206 -21.42 19.17 -1.74
CA PRO A 206 -21.28 17.87 -1.13
C PRO A 206 -20.79 17.95 0.32
N LEU A 207 -21.28 17.02 1.14
CA LEU A 207 -20.60 16.54 2.34
C LEU A 207 -19.72 15.37 1.91
N VAL A 208 -18.40 15.45 2.16
CA VAL A 208 -17.43 14.43 1.77
C VAL A 208 -16.76 13.79 2.97
N ASP A 209 -16.40 12.51 2.85
CA ASP A 209 -15.54 11.82 3.83
C ASP A 209 -14.05 12.20 3.67
N SER A 210 -13.18 11.67 4.53
CA SER A 210 -11.71 11.90 4.47
C SER A 210 -11.05 11.34 3.20
N CYS A 211 -11.74 10.52 2.42
CA CYS A 211 -11.30 10.04 1.11
C CYS A 211 -11.79 10.94 -0.03
N GLY A 212 -12.47 12.06 0.28
CA GLY A 212 -13.02 12.98 -0.72
C GLY A 212 -14.28 12.47 -1.43
N ARG A 213 -14.95 11.45 -0.87
CA ARG A 213 -16.12 10.81 -1.50
C ARG A 213 -17.39 11.41 -0.94
N VAL A 214 -18.37 11.65 -1.80
CA VAL A 214 -19.66 12.27 -1.43
C VAL A 214 -20.46 11.28 -0.57
N VAL A 215 -20.72 11.66 0.67
CA VAL A 215 -21.61 10.93 1.60
C VAL A 215 -23.01 11.53 1.64
N GLY A 216 -23.17 12.78 1.19
CA GLY A 216 -24.46 13.44 1.03
C GLY A 216 -24.36 14.83 0.40
N ILE A 217 -25.49 15.50 0.21
CA ILE A 217 -25.58 16.89 -0.28
C ILE A 217 -26.07 17.79 0.85
N ASN A 218 -25.26 18.76 1.28
CA ASN A 218 -25.63 19.71 2.33
C ASN A 218 -26.91 20.43 1.93
N SER A 219 -27.90 20.52 2.83
CA SER A 219 -29.19 21.14 2.53
C SER A 219 -29.58 22.20 3.55
N PHE A 220 -29.77 21.83 4.83
CA PHE A 220 -30.27 22.74 5.87
C PHE A 220 -29.54 22.55 7.21
N VAL A 221 -29.76 23.49 8.12
CA VAL A 221 -29.28 23.43 9.52
C VAL A 221 -30.44 23.23 10.47
N SER A 222 -30.18 22.68 11.67
CA SER A 222 -31.16 22.64 12.74
C SER A 222 -31.61 24.06 13.10
N ASN A 223 -32.91 24.30 13.12
CA ASN A 223 -33.47 25.53 13.68
C ASN A 223 -33.35 25.47 15.21
N SER A 224 -32.31 26.08 15.75
CA SER A 224 -32.25 26.44 17.17
C SER A 224 -32.50 27.94 17.28
N GLU A 225 -33.43 28.38 18.13
CA GLU A 225 -33.70 29.79 18.42
C GLU A 225 -32.55 30.48 19.20
N GLY A 226 -31.30 30.15 18.86
CA GLY A 226 -30.08 30.69 19.45
C GLY A 226 -29.64 30.05 20.77
N ILE A 227 -30.35 29.03 21.26
CA ILE A 227 -30.10 28.41 22.58
C ILE A 227 -29.30 27.10 22.49
N ASP A 228 -29.40 26.37 21.37
CA ASP A 228 -28.85 25.02 21.22
C ASP A 228 -27.70 24.92 20.19
N ALA A 229 -26.98 23.80 20.21
CA ALA A 229 -25.96 23.47 19.22
C ALA A 229 -26.59 23.35 17.81
N VAL A 230 -25.96 23.99 16.82
CA VAL A 230 -26.40 23.96 15.42
C VAL A 230 -25.78 22.77 14.72
N PHE A 231 -26.61 21.86 14.22
CA PHE A 231 -26.20 20.74 13.37
C PHE A 231 -26.56 20.98 11.91
N GLY A 232 -25.73 20.47 11.01
CA GLY A 232 -26.01 20.42 9.58
C GLY A 232 -26.63 19.09 9.15
N PHE A 233 -27.49 19.16 8.14
CA PHE A 233 -28.14 18.02 7.52
C PHE A 233 -27.77 17.97 6.04
N ALA A 234 -27.22 16.82 5.62
CA ALA A 234 -26.98 16.50 4.23
C ALA A 234 -27.93 15.40 3.76
N VAL A 235 -28.57 15.57 2.59
CA VAL A 235 -29.36 14.53 1.92
C VAL A 235 -28.45 13.32 1.69
N SER A 236 -28.79 12.15 2.20
CA SER A 236 -27.86 11.02 2.25
C SER A 236 -27.64 10.39 0.87
N ALA A 237 -26.48 9.75 0.66
CA ALA A 237 -26.20 8.98 -0.56
C ALA A 237 -27.28 7.95 -0.92
N ARG A 238 -28.09 7.49 0.07
CA ARG A 238 -29.20 6.55 -0.15
C ARG A 238 -30.38 7.19 -0.89
N GLU A 239 -30.55 8.51 -0.80
CA GLU A 239 -31.52 9.28 -1.60
C GLU A 239 -30.94 9.70 -2.95
N LEU A 240 -29.64 10.02 -2.98
CA LEU A 240 -28.93 10.46 -4.18
C LEU A 240 -28.96 9.40 -5.29
N VAL A 241 -28.56 8.16 -4.96
CA VAL A 241 -28.38 7.10 -5.98
C VAL A 241 -29.69 6.75 -6.69
N PRO A 242 -30.83 6.56 -6.01
CA PRO A 242 -32.13 6.38 -6.66
C PRO A 242 -32.52 7.58 -7.53
N PHE A 243 -32.40 8.81 -7.02
CA PHE A 243 -32.71 10.02 -7.79
C PHE A 243 -31.91 10.11 -9.10
N LEU A 244 -30.60 9.85 -9.03
CA LEU A 244 -29.73 9.85 -10.21
C LEU A 244 -30.09 8.75 -11.20
N ARG A 245 -30.44 7.56 -10.70
CA ARG A 245 -30.87 6.44 -11.55
C ARG A 245 -32.20 6.72 -12.25
N GLU A 246 -33.17 7.30 -11.54
CA GLU A 246 -34.45 7.76 -12.10
C GLU A 246 -34.25 8.78 -13.21
N ALA A 247 -33.26 9.67 -13.06
CA ALA A 247 -32.86 10.65 -14.07
C ALA A 247 -31.93 10.08 -15.18
N GLY A 248 -31.68 8.76 -15.20
CA GLY A 248 -30.86 8.10 -16.22
C GLY A 248 -29.35 8.34 -16.09
N VAL A 249 -28.87 8.81 -14.94
CA VAL A 249 -27.45 9.04 -14.66
C VAL A 249 -26.85 7.83 -13.93
N LYS A 250 -25.69 7.36 -14.40
CA LYS A 250 -24.87 6.34 -13.73
C LYS A 250 -23.71 7.03 -12.99
N PRO A 251 -23.86 7.38 -11.70
CA PRO A 251 -22.78 8.02 -10.96
C PRO A 251 -21.63 7.04 -10.70
N ARG A 252 -20.43 7.59 -10.47
CA ARG A 252 -19.33 6.82 -9.88
C ARG A 252 -19.68 6.52 -8.42
N THR A 253 -19.70 5.25 -8.03
CA THR A 253 -20.05 4.81 -6.68
C THR A 253 -19.01 3.86 -6.14
N THR A 254 -18.78 3.89 -4.83
CA THR A 254 -18.01 2.86 -4.14
C THR A 254 -18.69 2.46 -2.83
N ALA A 255 -18.68 1.17 -2.52
CA ALA A 255 -19.16 0.62 -1.26
C ALA A 255 -18.00 0.31 -0.28
N ILE A 256 -16.76 0.44 -0.74
CA ILE A 256 -15.56 0.17 0.05
C ILE A 256 -15.46 1.22 1.15
N ALA A 257 -15.14 0.81 2.39
CA ALA A 257 -14.99 1.76 3.49
C ALA A 257 -13.84 2.75 3.22
N CYS A 258 -14.01 4.02 3.60
CA CYS A 258 -12.90 4.96 3.52
C CYS A 258 -11.88 4.56 4.57
N ARG A 259 -10.62 4.48 4.14
CA ARG A 259 -9.48 4.44 5.04
C ARG A 259 -8.74 5.77 4.88
N SER A 260 -8.65 6.54 5.95
CA SER A 260 -7.93 7.81 5.91
C SER A 260 -6.44 7.58 5.63
N ALA A 261 -5.73 8.63 5.24
CA ALA A 261 -4.29 8.51 5.04
C ALA A 261 -3.56 8.18 6.36
N THR A 262 -4.05 8.68 7.49
CA THR A 262 -3.51 8.35 8.82
C THR A 262 -3.65 6.86 9.14
N GLU A 263 -4.80 6.28 8.82
CA GLU A 263 -5.07 4.87 9.07
C GLU A 263 -4.25 3.97 8.13
N GLN A 264 -4.10 4.37 6.87
CA GLN A 264 -3.27 3.62 5.91
C GLN A 264 -1.79 3.63 6.31
N ALA A 265 -1.25 4.78 6.73
CA ALA A 265 0.14 4.88 7.17
C ALA A 265 0.40 4.00 8.41
N ALA A 266 -0.52 4.01 9.38
CA ALA A 266 -0.41 3.16 10.57
C ALA A 266 -0.44 1.66 10.22
N LEU A 267 -1.27 1.26 9.26
CA LEU A 267 -1.31 -0.12 8.77
C LEU A 267 -0.02 -0.51 8.05
N ASP A 268 0.51 0.36 7.20
CA ASP A 268 1.76 0.11 6.48
C ASP A 268 2.92 -0.09 7.46
N ASP A 269 3.01 0.76 8.48
CA ASP A 269 4.00 0.64 9.56
C ASP A 269 3.86 -0.68 10.32
N GLN A 270 2.62 -1.12 10.58
CA GLN A 270 2.37 -2.40 11.23
C GLN A 270 2.83 -3.57 10.34
N LEU A 271 2.46 -3.57 9.06
CA LEU A 271 2.84 -4.63 8.13
C LEU A 271 4.35 -4.70 7.93
N ALA A 272 5.03 -3.55 7.83
CA ALA A 272 6.48 -3.49 7.72
C ALA A 272 7.17 -4.08 8.96
N ARG A 273 6.62 -3.86 10.17
CA ARG A 273 7.13 -4.49 11.40
C ARG A 273 6.94 -5.99 11.38
N GLU A 274 5.76 -6.47 11.01
CA GLU A 274 5.47 -7.91 10.91
C GLU A 274 6.38 -8.59 9.88
N GLU A 275 6.65 -7.95 8.74
CA GLU A 275 7.58 -8.45 7.73
C GLU A 275 9.03 -8.47 8.24
N ALA A 276 9.47 -7.42 8.95
CA ALA A 276 10.80 -7.38 9.56
C ALA A 276 10.98 -8.46 10.64
N GLU A 277 9.96 -8.71 11.46
CA GLU A 277 9.96 -9.78 12.46
C GLU A 277 10.02 -11.16 11.80
N ARG A 278 9.28 -11.38 10.71
CA ARG A 278 9.36 -12.63 9.94
C ARG A 278 10.75 -12.83 9.33
N ALA A 279 11.32 -11.79 8.74
CA ALA A 279 12.67 -11.85 8.17
C ALA A 279 13.74 -12.10 9.24
N ALA A 280 13.59 -11.51 10.43
CA ALA A 280 14.48 -11.78 11.56
C ALA A 280 14.35 -13.24 12.03
N ALA A 281 13.13 -13.74 12.18
CA ALA A 281 12.89 -15.13 12.57
C ALA A 281 13.42 -16.14 11.53
N GLU A 282 13.40 -15.81 10.24
CA GLU A 282 14.02 -16.63 9.19
C GLU A 282 15.54 -16.65 9.28
N ARG A 283 16.17 -15.50 9.56
CA ARG A 283 17.62 -15.42 9.82
C ARG A 283 18.00 -16.22 11.06
N ASP A 284 17.27 -16.07 12.16
CA ASP A 284 17.51 -16.84 13.39
C ASP A 284 17.38 -18.36 13.14
N ARG A 285 16.43 -18.78 12.30
CA ARG A 285 16.31 -20.19 11.88
C ARG A 285 17.48 -20.66 11.02
N ALA A 286 18.00 -19.81 10.14
CA ALA A 286 19.17 -20.11 9.33
C ALA A 286 20.44 -20.23 10.18
N ASP A 287 20.66 -19.26 11.08
CA ASP A 287 21.80 -19.25 12.01
C ASP A 287 21.77 -20.47 12.93
N THR A 288 20.60 -20.77 13.52
CA THR A 288 20.45 -21.99 14.34
C THR A 288 20.58 -23.29 13.55
N ALA A 289 20.30 -23.29 12.24
CA ALA A 289 20.56 -24.44 11.38
C ALA A 289 22.06 -24.60 11.10
N GLU A 290 22.78 -23.51 10.87
CA GLU A 290 24.23 -23.48 10.71
C GLU A 290 24.96 -23.95 11.97
N ASP A 291 24.56 -23.47 13.15
CA ASP A 291 25.11 -23.90 14.44
C ASP A 291 24.93 -25.41 14.67
N ARG A 292 23.75 -25.95 14.34
CA ARG A 292 23.48 -27.39 14.44
C ARG A 292 24.35 -28.19 13.48
N ASP A 293 24.56 -27.68 12.28
CA ASP A 293 25.41 -28.33 11.28
C ASP A 293 26.89 -28.36 11.71
N GLU A 294 27.40 -27.29 12.33
CA GLU A 294 28.77 -27.27 12.86
C GLU A 294 28.92 -28.18 14.08
N ALA A 295 27.97 -28.17 15.02
CA ALA A 295 27.96 -29.12 16.15
C ALA A 295 27.95 -30.58 15.67
N ARG A 296 27.21 -30.87 14.59
CA ARG A 296 27.17 -32.20 13.99
C ARG A 296 28.49 -32.58 13.33
N ARG A 297 29.13 -31.64 12.62
CA ARG A 297 30.50 -31.84 12.08
C ARG A 297 31.51 -32.16 13.18
N GLN A 298 31.48 -31.43 14.29
CA GLN A 298 32.36 -31.68 15.44
C GLN A 298 32.14 -33.09 16.00
N THR A 299 30.88 -33.49 16.20
CA THR A 299 30.56 -34.85 16.67
C THR A 299 31.11 -35.96 15.74
N ILE A 300 31.01 -35.76 14.42
CA ILE A 300 31.58 -36.71 13.44
C ILE A 300 33.11 -36.74 13.51
N ARG A 301 33.76 -35.58 13.61
CA ARG A 301 35.23 -35.48 13.78
C ARG A 301 35.71 -36.21 15.03
N ASP A 302 35.03 -36.03 16.16
CA ASP A 302 35.39 -36.65 17.44
C ASP A 302 35.28 -38.18 17.36
N ARG A 303 34.23 -38.70 16.70
CA ARG A 303 34.07 -40.13 16.49
C ARG A 303 35.17 -40.73 15.62
N ILE A 304 35.55 -40.04 14.53
CA ILE A 304 36.66 -40.46 13.66
C ILE A 304 37.99 -40.41 14.43
N ALA A 305 38.21 -39.38 15.24
CA ALA A 305 39.41 -39.26 16.08
C ALA A 305 39.51 -40.44 17.07
N ALA A 306 38.42 -40.78 17.76
CA ALA A 306 38.38 -41.92 18.67
C ALA A 306 38.63 -43.27 17.96
N GLU A 307 38.03 -43.49 16.78
CA GLU A 307 38.28 -44.68 15.95
C GLU A 307 39.76 -44.78 15.51
N ARG A 308 40.37 -43.63 15.22
CA ARG A 308 41.78 -43.52 14.83
C ARG A 308 42.71 -43.81 16.02
N GLU A 309 42.45 -43.20 17.17
CA GLU A 309 43.21 -43.45 18.40
C GLU A 309 43.17 -44.93 18.80
N ALA A 310 42.00 -45.57 18.71
CA ALA A 310 41.87 -47.00 19.00
C ALA A 310 42.73 -47.85 18.06
N ARG A 311 42.71 -47.58 16.74
CA ARG A 311 43.51 -48.33 15.76
C ARG A 311 45.01 -48.08 15.90
N ILE A 312 45.43 -46.85 16.22
CA ILE A 312 46.82 -46.52 16.53
C ILE A 312 47.26 -47.25 17.81
N GLY A 313 46.42 -47.26 18.84
CA GLY A 313 46.67 -47.99 20.09
C GLY A 313 46.93 -49.48 19.84
N VAL A 314 46.06 -50.14 19.06
CA VAL A 314 46.24 -51.55 18.67
C VAL A 314 47.54 -51.75 17.89
N ALA A 315 47.86 -50.87 16.94
CA ALA A 315 49.10 -50.96 16.18
C ALA A 315 50.35 -50.80 17.06
N MET A 316 50.34 -49.85 18.00
CA MET A 316 51.45 -49.63 18.95
C MET A 316 51.60 -50.81 19.92
N LEU A 317 50.49 -51.35 20.43
CA LEU A 317 50.49 -52.50 21.32
C LEU A 317 51.06 -53.74 20.61
N ALA A 318 50.63 -53.97 19.36
CA ALA A 318 51.12 -55.06 18.52
C ALA A 318 52.63 -54.91 18.22
N LEU A 319 53.10 -53.68 17.97
CA LEU A 319 54.52 -53.39 17.78
C LEU A 319 55.32 -53.66 19.06
N ALA A 320 54.81 -53.27 20.23
CA ALA A 320 55.44 -53.55 21.51
C ALA A 320 55.51 -55.07 21.79
N PHE A 321 54.42 -55.82 21.58
CA PHE A 321 54.46 -57.27 21.71
C PHE A 321 55.40 -57.93 20.70
N ALA A 322 55.49 -57.39 19.49
CA ALA A 322 56.43 -57.90 18.49
C ALA A 322 57.89 -57.67 18.90
N THR A 323 58.25 -56.52 19.49
CA THR A 323 59.60 -56.30 20.01
C THR A 323 59.92 -57.22 21.18
N PHE A 324 58.98 -57.46 22.10
CA PHE A 324 59.15 -58.47 23.16
C PHE A 324 59.33 -59.89 22.59
N GLY A 325 58.49 -60.27 21.61
CA GLY A 325 58.55 -61.58 20.95
C GLY A 325 59.87 -61.82 20.20
N ALA A 326 60.37 -60.81 19.49
CA ALA A 326 61.66 -60.87 18.80
C ALA A 326 62.84 -61.05 19.76
N ASN A 327 62.85 -60.31 20.89
CA ASN A 327 63.86 -60.46 21.93
C ASN A 327 63.81 -61.84 22.59
N ALA A 328 62.61 -62.36 22.88
CA ALA A 328 62.44 -63.71 23.43
C ALA A 328 62.92 -64.80 22.45
N ALA A 329 62.59 -64.67 21.16
CA ALA A 329 63.06 -65.60 20.12
C ALA A 329 64.59 -65.59 19.99
N LEU A 330 65.22 -64.40 20.05
CA LEU A 330 66.68 -64.27 20.06
C LEU A 330 67.30 -64.97 21.29
N MET A 331 66.70 -64.80 22.46
CA MET A 331 67.15 -65.46 23.69
C MET A 331 67.04 -67.00 23.61
N LEU A 332 65.94 -67.52 23.06
CA LEU A 332 65.71 -68.96 22.85
C LEU A 332 66.68 -69.54 21.81
N ALA A 333 66.99 -68.78 20.75
CA ALA A 333 67.97 -69.17 19.74
C ALA A 333 69.38 -69.31 20.35
N MET A 334 69.76 -68.42 21.27
CA MET A 334 71.02 -68.54 22.02
C MET A 334 71.07 -69.79 22.91
N ARG A 335 69.93 -70.25 23.43
CA ARG A 335 69.80 -71.51 24.21
C ARG A 335 69.72 -72.78 23.36
N ARG A 336 69.85 -72.69 22.03
CA ARG A 336 69.71 -73.80 21.05
C ARG A 336 68.32 -74.46 20.97
N ASP A 337 67.27 -73.87 21.54
CA ASP A 337 65.89 -74.39 21.40
C ASP A 337 65.22 -73.86 20.11
N ARG A 338 65.60 -74.48 18.98
CA ARG A 338 65.18 -74.02 17.65
C ARG A 338 63.68 -74.07 17.41
N ARG A 339 62.96 -75.03 18.02
CA ARG A 339 61.52 -75.20 17.81
C ARG A 339 60.73 -74.08 18.49
N LEU A 340 61.04 -73.77 19.74
CA LEU A 340 60.40 -72.66 20.46
C LEU A 340 60.76 -71.30 19.85
N ALA A 341 62.01 -71.10 19.41
CA ALA A 341 62.45 -69.87 18.75
C ALA A 341 61.70 -69.60 17.42
N LEU A 342 61.44 -70.63 16.60
CA LEU A 342 60.65 -70.51 15.37
C LEU A 342 59.17 -70.21 15.65
N ALA A 343 58.57 -70.88 16.65
CA ALA A 343 57.18 -70.63 17.04
C ALA A 343 56.97 -69.19 17.57
N THR A 344 57.92 -68.67 18.34
CA THR A 344 57.89 -67.27 18.85
C THR A 344 58.11 -66.24 17.75
N LEU A 345 58.97 -66.51 16.77
CA LEU A 345 59.10 -65.69 15.56
C LEU A 345 57.80 -65.67 14.73
N ALA A 346 57.15 -66.81 14.56
CA ALA A 346 55.87 -66.89 13.86
C ALA A 346 54.77 -66.07 14.57
N GLY A 347 54.69 -66.17 15.91
CA GLY A 347 53.80 -65.33 16.72
C GLY A 347 54.12 -63.83 16.62
N THR A 348 55.41 -63.48 16.58
CA THR A 348 55.87 -62.10 16.35
C THR A 348 55.44 -61.57 14.98
N GLY A 349 55.58 -62.39 13.93
CA GLY A 349 55.13 -62.05 12.58
C GLY A 349 53.62 -61.82 12.50
N LEU A 350 52.82 -62.64 13.19
CA LEU A 350 51.37 -62.45 13.31
C LEU A 350 51.01 -61.13 14.01
N MET A 351 51.74 -60.76 15.07
CA MET A 351 51.53 -59.48 15.75
C MET A 351 51.86 -58.29 14.85
N LEU A 352 52.98 -58.33 14.12
CA LEU A 352 53.33 -57.29 13.15
C LEU A 352 52.30 -57.16 12.04
N ALA A 353 51.79 -58.29 11.52
CA ALA A 353 50.74 -58.30 10.52
C ALA A 353 49.44 -57.68 11.05
N GLY A 354 49.02 -58.03 12.27
CA GLY A 354 47.86 -57.43 12.93
C GLY A 354 48.02 -55.92 13.15
N GLY A 355 49.20 -55.48 13.57
CA GLY A 355 49.53 -54.06 13.73
C GLY A 355 49.51 -53.29 12.41
N ALA A 356 50.04 -53.88 11.33
CA ALA A 356 50.01 -53.28 9.99
C ALA A 356 48.59 -53.15 9.44
N ILE A 357 47.72 -54.15 9.67
CA ILE A 357 46.30 -54.09 9.30
C ILE A 357 45.58 -53.00 10.10
N ALA A 358 45.79 -52.92 11.41
CA ALA A 358 45.20 -51.86 12.24
C ALA A 358 45.65 -50.46 11.78
N TRP A 359 46.92 -50.31 11.41
CA TRP A 359 47.47 -49.07 10.88
C TRP A 359 46.90 -48.71 9.49
N GLY A 360 46.83 -49.68 8.57
CA GLY A 360 46.35 -49.45 7.21
C GLY A 360 44.84 -49.23 7.12
N THR A 361 44.07 -49.80 8.05
CA THR A 361 42.62 -49.62 8.08
C THR A 361 42.18 -48.35 8.79
N ARG A 362 43.07 -47.59 9.45
CA ARG A 362 42.72 -46.36 10.20
C ARG A 362 41.97 -45.34 9.35
N PRO A 363 40.89 -44.72 9.87
CA PRO A 363 40.12 -43.77 9.09
C PRO A 363 40.95 -42.50 8.85
N ASP A 364 40.71 -41.87 7.70
CA ASP A 364 41.32 -40.60 7.33
C ASP A 364 40.45 -39.41 7.76
N PHE A 365 41.07 -38.24 7.94
CA PHE A 365 40.36 -37.02 8.32
C PHE A 365 39.43 -36.49 7.20
N ASP A 366 39.70 -36.85 5.95
CA ASP A 366 38.92 -36.43 4.78
C ASP A 366 37.55 -37.16 4.67
N GLU A 367 37.31 -38.21 5.48
CA GLU A 367 36.00 -38.90 5.52
C GLU A 367 34.88 -38.08 6.19
N VAL A 368 35.21 -37.00 6.90
CA VAL A 368 34.23 -36.15 7.61
C VAL A 368 33.18 -35.59 6.64
N ASP A 369 33.63 -35.02 5.52
CA ASP A 369 32.74 -34.40 4.54
C ASP A 369 31.90 -35.44 3.79
N ALA A 370 32.45 -36.62 3.53
CA ALA A 370 31.74 -37.72 2.89
C ALA A 370 30.62 -38.28 3.79
N ARG A 371 30.89 -38.46 5.10
CA ARG A 371 29.89 -38.92 6.07
C ARG A 371 28.80 -37.87 6.31
N LEU A 372 29.18 -36.59 6.38
CA LEU A 372 28.22 -35.47 6.50
C LEU A 372 27.31 -35.38 5.26
N ALA A 373 27.86 -35.55 4.05
CA ALA A 373 27.10 -35.53 2.81
C ALA A 373 26.11 -36.72 2.71
N ALA A 374 26.49 -37.90 3.20
CA ALA A 374 25.62 -39.07 3.24
C ALA A 374 24.44 -38.88 4.21
N GLU A 375 24.69 -38.33 5.41
CA GLU A 375 23.64 -38.04 6.39
C GLU A 375 22.67 -36.95 5.90
N ARG A 376 23.18 -35.89 5.24
CA ARG A 376 22.33 -34.84 4.64
C ARG A 376 21.42 -35.39 3.55
N ARG A 377 21.93 -36.27 2.68
CA ARG A 377 21.13 -36.92 1.64
C ARG A 377 20.02 -37.81 2.23
N ALA A 378 20.27 -38.44 3.38
CA ALA A 378 19.27 -39.24 4.08
C ALA A 378 18.20 -38.39 4.79
N ALA A 379 18.54 -37.16 5.20
CA ALA A 379 17.66 -36.25 5.94
C ALA A 379 16.92 -35.22 5.07
N ALA A 380 17.28 -35.09 3.79
CA ALA A 380 16.70 -34.07 2.91
C ALA A 380 15.24 -34.39 2.55
N PRO A 381 14.27 -33.50 2.84
CA PRO A 381 12.93 -33.61 2.28
C PRO A 381 12.99 -33.41 0.75
N PRO A 382 12.00 -33.91 -0.01
CA PRO A 382 11.95 -33.69 -1.46
C PRO A 382 12.01 -32.19 -1.76
N ALA A 383 12.95 -31.80 -2.62
CA ALA A 383 13.19 -30.41 -2.97
C ALA A 383 11.90 -29.81 -3.55
N ARG A 384 11.27 -28.89 -2.80
CA ARG A 384 10.29 -27.98 -3.37
C ARG A 384 11.06 -27.06 -4.30
N ALA A 385 10.74 -27.11 -5.58
CA ALA A 385 11.28 -26.18 -6.57
C ALA A 385 11.13 -24.76 -6.05
N ALA A 386 12.25 -24.11 -5.76
CA ALA A 386 12.27 -22.67 -5.51
C ALA A 386 11.64 -22.00 -6.74
N ALA A 387 10.59 -21.22 -6.51
CA ALA A 387 9.96 -20.44 -7.56
C ALA A 387 11.03 -19.58 -8.24
N MET A 388 11.13 -19.70 -9.57
CA MET A 388 12.16 -19.01 -10.35
C MET A 388 12.00 -17.49 -10.28
N PRO A 389 13.11 -16.72 -10.29
CA PRO A 389 13.05 -15.28 -10.45
C PRO A 389 12.66 -14.93 -11.89
N GLY A 390 11.71 -14.01 -12.08
CA GLY A 390 11.36 -13.45 -13.39
C GLY A 390 10.23 -14.16 -14.13
N GLY A 391 9.18 -14.58 -13.43
CA GLY A 391 8.02 -15.22 -14.04
C GLY A 391 7.49 -14.41 -15.23
N THR A 392 7.64 -14.97 -16.43
CA THR A 392 7.03 -14.45 -17.66
C THR A 392 5.75 -15.21 -17.94
N GLY A 393 4.84 -14.60 -18.68
CA GLY A 393 3.57 -15.19 -19.08
C GLY A 393 2.38 -14.71 -18.26
N PRO A 394 1.22 -15.37 -18.45
CA PRO A 394 -0.06 -14.92 -17.94
C PRO A 394 -0.17 -15.08 -16.42
N ARG A 395 -0.71 -14.05 -15.78
CA ARG A 395 -0.97 -13.97 -14.34
C ARG A 395 -2.40 -13.50 -14.08
N GLN A 396 -2.98 -14.00 -12.99
CA GLN A 396 -4.23 -13.48 -12.46
C GLN A 396 -3.93 -12.53 -11.31
N CYS A 397 -4.18 -11.23 -11.51
CA CYS A 397 -4.03 -10.19 -10.52
C CYS A 397 -5.32 -10.03 -9.71
N ARG A 398 -5.25 -10.32 -8.42
CA ARG A 398 -6.36 -10.16 -7.47
C ARG A 398 -6.11 -8.99 -6.53
N LEU A 399 -7.11 -8.14 -6.36
CA LEU A 399 -7.01 -6.98 -5.49
C LEU A 399 -6.88 -7.39 -4.02
N ASP A 400 -5.86 -6.87 -3.35
CA ASP A 400 -5.68 -6.99 -1.91
C ASP A 400 -6.33 -5.79 -1.22
N LEU A 401 -7.63 -5.90 -0.93
CA LEU A 401 -8.39 -4.85 -0.26
C LEU A 401 -7.84 -4.53 1.14
N ALA A 402 -7.19 -5.47 1.81
CA ALA A 402 -6.64 -5.23 3.14
C ALA A 402 -5.49 -4.22 3.08
N ARG A 403 -4.67 -4.26 2.02
CA ARG A 403 -3.52 -3.37 1.83
C ARG A 403 -3.76 -2.20 0.86
N SER A 404 -4.90 -2.20 0.18
CA SER A 404 -5.31 -1.14 -0.74
C SER A 404 -6.05 -0.01 -0.02
N ARG A 405 -5.87 1.20 -0.53
CA ARG A 405 -6.67 2.38 -0.20
C ARG A 405 -7.42 2.81 -1.46
N VAL A 406 -8.74 2.65 -1.46
CA VAL A 406 -9.62 2.95 -2.60
C VAL A 406 -10.40 4.23 -2.31
N THR A 407 -10.32 5.20 -3.23
CA THR A 407 -11.02 6.48 -3.10
C THR A 407 -11.91 6.79 -4.30
N ILE A 408 -11.43 6.53 -5.52
CA ILE A 408 -12.09 6.95 -6.76
C ILE A 408 -12.52 5.74 -7.59
N SER A 409 -11.65 4.72 -7.67
CA SER A 409 -11.82 3.61 -8.58
C SER A 409 -12.86 2.61 -8.08
N ASP A 410 -13.43 1.87 -9.02
CA ASP A 410 -14.15 0.61 -8.77
C ASP A 410 -13.21 -0.53 -9.19
N PRO A 411 -12.26 -0.92 -8.32
CA PRO A 411 -11.18 -1.82 -8.71
C PRO A 411 -11.72 -3.24 -8.93
N ALA A 412 -11.27 -3.87 -10.00
CA ALA A 412 -11.62 -5.23 -10.37
C ALA A 412 -10.35 -6.07 -10.58
N ASP A 413 -10.47 -7.38 -10.36
CA ASP A 413 -9.42 -8.32 -10.71
C ASP A 413 -9.18 -8.33 -12.23
N PHE A 414 -7.94 -8.51 -12.64
CA PHE A 414 -7.57 -8.49 -14.05
C PHE A 414 -6.50 -9.54 -14.38
N ALA A 415 -6.41 -9.92 -15.66
CA ALA A 415 -5.34 -10.75 -16.16
C ALA A 415 -4.20 -9.87 -16.66
N LEU A 416 -2.95 -10.29 -16.41
CA LEU A 416 -1.74 -9.60 -16.82
C LEU A 416 -0.83 -10.59 -17.55
N ASP A 417 -0.51 -10.34 -18.82
CA ASP A 417 0.52 -11.07 -19.54
C ASP A 417 1.84 -10.31 -19.50
N TRP A 418 2.83 -10.84 -18.78
CA TRP A 418 4.08 -10.14 -18.51
C TRP A 418 5.26 -10.73 -19.28
N SER A 419 6.00 -9.88 -20.01
CA SER A 419 7.27 -10.26 -20.64
C SER A 419 8.47 -9.88 -19.77
N GLY A 420 9.57 -10.61 -19.92
CA GLY A 420 10.84 -10.31 -19.24
C GLY A 420 11.48 -8.99 -19.69
N THR A 421 10.97 -8.38 -20.76
CA THR A 421 11.39 -7.07 -21.28
C THR A 421 10.56 -5.92 -20.71
N GLY A 422 9.71 -6.17 -19.72
CA GLY A 422 8.85 -5.16 -19.10
C GLY A 422 7.60 -4.82 -19.92
N CYS A 423 7.20 -5.65 -20.88
CA CYS A 423 5.96 -5.44 -21.62
C CYS A 423 4.80 -6.13 -20.91
N ALA A 424 3.74 -5.39 -20.63
CA ALA A 424 2.46 -5.90 -20.16
C ALA A 424 1.43 -5.93 -21.30
N ASP A 425 0.76 -7.07 -21.47
CA ASP A 425 -0.34 -7.31 -22.42
C ASP A 425 -0.02 -6.93 -23.88
N GLY A 426 1.27 -6.95 -24.25
CA GLY A 426 1.75 -6.57 -25.58
C GLY A 426 1.62 -5.08 -25.92
N ARG A 427 1.15 -4.24 -25.00
CA ARG A 427 0.78 -2.83 -25.28
C ARG A 427 1.40 -1.84 -24.31
N SER A 428 1.63 -2.27 -23.08
CA SER A 428 2.02 -1.40 -21.99
C SER A 428 3.48 -1.64 -21.62
N GLN A 429 4.38 -0.81 -22.15
CA GLN A 429 5.80 -0.83 -21.76
C GLN A 429 5.99 -0.28 -20.34
N PHE A 430 6.71 -1.01 -19.51
CA PHE A 430 7.29 -0.59 -18.23
C PHE A 430 8.80 -0.39 -18.40
N ALA A 431 9.39 0.40 -17.52
CA ALA A 431 10.84 0.51 -17.44
C ALA A 431 11.32 0.24 -16.01
N GLU A 432 12.47 -0.40 -15.90
CA GLU A 432 13.12 -0.64 -14.61
C GLU A 432 13.81 0.65 -14.14
N VAL A 433 13.43 1.10 -12.95
CA VAL A 433 14.04 2.25 -12.27
C VAL A 433 14.33 1.80 -10.84
N GLU A 434 15.60 1.83 -10.44
CA GLU A 434 16.05 1.42 -9.10
C GLU A 434 15.60 -0.01 -8.71
N GLY A 435 15.58 -0.94 -9.67
CA GLY A 435 15.19 -2.33 -9.44
C GLY A 435 13.68 -2.59 -9.40
N THR A 436 12.85 -1.58 -9.70
CA THR A 436 11.39 -1.72 -9.79
C THR A 436 10.89 -1.39 -11.19
N TRP A 437 10.05 -2.25 -11.77
CA TRP A 437 9.40 -1.95 -13.05
C TRP A 437 8.27 -0.97 -12.83
N LEU A 438 8.28 0.15 -13.53
CA LEU A 438 7.26 1.19 -13.39
C LEU A 438 6.93 1.91 -14.70
N ARG A 439 5.73 2.48 -14.76
CA ARG A 439 5.24 3.32 -15.85
C ARG A 439 4.33 4.41 -15.30
N ALA A 440 4.26 5.52 -16.02
CA ALA A 440 3.31 6.58 -15.77
C ALA A 440 2.25 6.63 -16.88
N ASP A 441 1.00 6.74 -16.47
CA ASP A 441 -0.17 6.83 -17.35
C ASP A 441 -1.00 8.07 -17.02
N LEU A 442 -1.53 8.73 -18.05
CA LEU A 442 -2.49 9.83 -17.88
C LEU A 442 -3.80 9.44 -18.57
N PRO A 443 -4.83 8.99 -17.81
CA PRO A 443 -6.10 8.60 -18.39
C PRO A 443 -6.74 9.75 -19.18
N ALA A 444 -7.15 9.45 -20.42
CA ALA A 444 -7.77 10.46 -21.28
C ALA A 444 -9.08 10.97 -20.65
N GLY A 445 -9.26 12.29 -20.63
CA GLY A 445 -10.47 12.93 -20.09
C GLY A 445 -10.59 12.91 -18.57
N GLN A 446 -9.54 12.54 -17.83
CA GLN A 446 -9.49 12.65 -16.37
C GLN A 446 -8.36 13.61 -15.96
N ALA A 447 -8.57 14.33 -14.86
CA ALA A 447 -7.52 15.12 -14.22
C ALA A 447 -6.74 14.24 -13.23
N ALA A 448 -6.14 13.16 -13.72
CA ALA A 448 -5.40 12.19 -12.92
C ALA A 448 -4.12 11.71 -13.63
N ALA A 449 -3.17 11.21 -12.85
CA ALA A 449 -2.02 10.45 -13.32
C ALA A 449 -1.83 9.21 -12.44
N ASP A 450 -1.49 8.10 -13.09
CA ASP A 450 -1.29 6.81 -12.44
C ASP A 450 0.18 6.41 -12.58
N ILE A 451 0.80 6.00 -11.47
CA ILE A 451 2.09 5.33 -11.47
C ILE A 451 1.82 3.86 -11.19
N SER A 452 2.00 3.02 -12.21
CA SER A 452 1.86 1.58 -12.08
C SER A 452 3.24 0.96 -11.89
N SER A 453 3.41 0.10 -10.90
CA SER A 453 4.64 -0.65 -10.66
C SER A 453 4.38 -2.14 -10.52
N PHE A 454 5.30 -2.96 -11.03
CA PHE A 454 5.21 -4.40 -10.92
C PHE A 454 6.55 -4.99 -10.45
N ASP A 455 6.48 -5.89 -9.48
CA ASP A 455 7.61 -6.70 -9.03
C ASP A 455 7.39 -8.16 -9.49
N PRO A 456 8.12 -8.62 -10.51
CA PRO A 456 8.01 -9.98 -11.02
C PRO A 456 8.47 -11.07 -10.04
N ALA A 457 9.29 -10.73 -9.03
CA ALA A 457 9.80 -11.69 -8.05
C ALA A 457 8.76 -12.00 -6.97
N THR A 458 8.05 -10.98 -6.50
CA THR A 458 6.98 -11.13 -5.50
C THR A 458 5.60 -11.31 -6.11
N GLY A 459 5.42 -10.97 -7.39
CA GLY A 459 4.13 -10.91 -8.06
C GLY A 459 3.26 -9.75 -7.59
N GLN A 460 3.83 -8.74 -6.93
CA GLN A 460 3.08 -7.57 -6.48
C GLN A 460 2.92 -6.55 -7.62
N TYR A 461 1.68 -6.17 -7.91
CA TYR A 461 1.36 -5.10 -8.84
C TYR A 461 0.69 -3.97 -8.06
N ARG A 462 1.16 -2.74 -8.23
CA ARG A 462 0.67 -1.57 -7.51
C ARG A 462 0.30 -0.46 -8.48
N ILE A 463 -0.82 0.20 -8.22
CA ILE A 463 -1.24 1.43 -8.91
C ILE A 463 -1.34 2.54 -7.87
N GLU A 464 -0.59 3.61 -8.07
CA GLU A 464 -0.65 4.83 -7.28
C GLU A 464 -1.27 5.94 -8.14
N ARG A 465 -2.48 6.36 -7.79
CA ARG A 465 -3.23 7.38 -8.53
C ARG A 465 -3.18 8.72 -7.83
N TYR A 466 -2.88 9.75 -8.61
CA TYR A 466 -2.73 11.13 -8.18
C TYR A 466 -3.80 11.98 -8.88
N LEU A 467 -4.64 12.65 -8.11
CA LEU A 467 -5.60 13.61 -8.64
C LEU A 467 -4.94 14.98 -8.81
N LEU A 468 -4.88 15.46 -10.05
CA LEU A 468 -4.13 16.65 -10.47
C LEU A 468 -5.00 17.90 -10.57
N SER A 469 -4.49 19.06 -10.15
CA SER A 469 -5.15 20.34 -10.44
C SER A 469 -5.18 20.60 -11.95
N ALA A 470 -6.00 21.54 -12.40
CA ALA A 470 -6.03 21.93 -13.81
C ALA A 470 -4.62 22.24 -14.36
N ASP A 471 -3.80 22.98 -13.61
CA ASP A 471 -2.43 23.34 -14.00
C ASP A 471 -1.49 22.13 -13.97
N GLN A 472 -1.56 21.28 -12.94
CA GLN A 472 -0.77 20.06 -12.85
C GLN A 472 -1.12 19.09 -13.99
N ALA A 473 -2.41 18.93 -14.30
CA ALA A 473 -2.87 18.08 -15.39
C ALA A 473 -2.40 18.61 -16.76
N ALA A 474 -2.41 19.93 -16.96
CA ALA A 474 -1.86 20.54 -18.16
C ALA A 474 -0.34 20.31 -18.28
N ALA A 475 0.40 20.53 -17.20
CA ALA A 475 1.85 20.30 -17.14
C ALA A 475 2.21 18.83 -17.36
N ALA A 476 1.50 17.91 -16.71
CA ALA A 476 1.74 16.47 -16.84
C ALA A 476 1.43 15.98 -18.26
N ARG A 477 0.36 16.46 -18.90
CA ARG A 477 0.06 16.14 -20.31
C ARG A 477 1.10 16.71 -21.26
N ALA A 478 1.55 17.95 -21.04
CA ALA A 478 2.60 18.57 -21.83
C ALA A 478 3.94 17.81 -21.70
N LEU A 479 4.24 17.28 -20.52
CA LEU A 479 5.41 16.43 -20.29
C LEU A 479 5.26 15.06 -20.97
N ALA A 480 4.13 14.38 -20.78
CA ALA A 480 3.86 13.08 -21.39
C ALA A 480 3.89 13.13 -22.93
N ALA A 481 3.46 14.23 -23.54
CA ALA A 481 3.52 14.45 -24.98
C ALA A 481 4.96 14.43 -25.54
N ARG A 482 5.98 14.69 -24.72
CA ARG A 482 7.40 14.63 -25.13
C ARG A 482 7.94 13.20 -25.21
N TYR A 483 7.26 12.25 -24.58
CA TYR A 483 7.72 10.85 -24.42
C TYR A 483 6.62 9.84 -24.83
N PRO A 484 6.20 9.80 -26.10
CA PRO A 484 5.11 8.94 -26.54
C PRO A 484 5.51 7.46 -26.57
N ALA A 485 5.11 6.69 -25.56
CA ALA A 485 5.30 5.23 -25.52
C ALA A 485 3.98 4.49 -25.84
N ARG A 486 3.69 4.27 -27.12
CA ARG A 486 2.41 3.67 -27.58
C ARG A 486 2.44 2.15 -27.79
N ALA A 487 3.63 1.56 -27.78
CA ALA A 487 3.82 0.13 -27.99
C ALA A 487 5.03 -0.35 -27.19
N CYS A 488 5.12 -1.66 -26.96
CA CYS A 488 6.31 -2.26 -26.38
C CYS A 488 7.43 -2.36 -27.41
N SER A 489 8.51 -1.62 -27.20
CA SER A 489 9.74 -1.73 -27.99
C SER A 489 10.97 -1.34 -27.18
N PRO A 490 12.17 -1.82 -27.51
CA PRO A 490 13.40 -1.41 -26.84
C PRO A 490 13.61 0.11 -26.84
N GLU A 491 13.19 0.81 -27.89
CA GLU A 491 13.30 2.27 -28.03
C GLU A 491 12.40 3.03 -27.05
N THR A 492 11.24 2.45 -26.69
CA THR A 492 10.29 3.10 -25.76
C THR A 492 10.68 2.95 -24.30
N VAL A 493 11.52 1.98 -23.93
CA VAL A 493 11.92 1.74 -22.52
C VAL A 493 12.55 2.99 -21.90
N GLY A 494 13.49 3.62 -22.61
CA GLY A 494 14.13 4.86 -22.12
C GLY A 494 13.17 6.03 -21.99
N MET A 495 12.19 6.14 -22.90
CA MET A 495 11.15 7.17 -22.84
C MET A 495 10.23 6.96 -21.63
N VAL A 496 9.82 5.71 -21.37
CA VAL A 496 9.00 5.34 -20.21
C VAL A 496 9.75 5.63 -18.91
N ALA A 497 11.02 5.23 -18.80
CA ALA A 497 11.84 5.52 -17.62
C ALA A 497 11.95 7.02 -17.35
N THR A 498 12.21 7.79 -18.41
CA THR A 498 12.37 9.25 -18.30
C THR A 498 11.05 9.91 -17.89
N LEU A 499 9.93 9.56 -18.52
CA LEU A 499 8.62 10.10 -18.17
C LEU A 499 8.23 9.74 -16.74
N ALA A 500 8.39 8.47 -16.35
CA ALA A 500 7.99 8.01 -15.03
C ALA A 500 8.83 8.62 -13.89
N THR A 501 10.06 9.04 -14.18
CA THR A 501 10.89 9.81 -13.25
C THR A 501 10.48 11.28 -13.25
N ALA A 502 10.43 11.93 -14.43
CA ALA A 502 10.19 13.37 -14.55
C ALA A 502 8.78 13.79 -14.13
N ILE A 503 7.78 12.93 -14.31
CA ILE A 503 6.40 13.27 -13.96
C ILE A 503 6.23 13.51 -12.46
N ARG A 504 7.06 12.88 -11.61
CA ARG A 504 6.98 12.99 -10.15
C ARG A 504 7.14 14.43 -9.64
N ASP A 505 7.88 15.27 -10.37
CA ASP A 505 8.06 16.70 -10.03
C ASP A 505 6.78 17.52 -10.21
N VAL A 506 5.81 17.01 -11.00
CA VAL A 506 4.51 17.64 -11.26
C VAL A 506 3.43 17.09 -10.33
N LEU A 507 3.60 15.84 -9.86
CA LEU A 507 2.61 15.15 -9.05
C LEU A 507 2.52 15.76 -7.63
N PRO A 508 1.34 15.68 -7.00
CA PRO A 508 1.21 15.87 -5.56
C PRO A 508 2.19 14.98 -4.77
N PRO A 509 2.56 15.38 -3.53
CA PRO A 509 3.57 14.66 -2.74
C PRO A 509 3.18 13.24 -2.34
N ALA A 510 1.89 12.89 -2.39
CA ALA A 510 1.40 11.55 -2.09
C ALA A 510 0.14 11.22 -2.92
N PRO A 511 -0.06 9.93 -3.26
CA PRO A 511 -1.19 9.51 -4.08
C PRO A 511 -2.51 9.56 -3.30
N ASN A 512 -3.59 9.89 -4.01
CA ASN A 512 -4.96 9.87 -3.47
C ASN A 512 -5.50 8.43 -3.36
N GLU A 513 -5.01 7.51 -4.20
CA GLU A 513 -5.46 6.13 -4.23
C GLU A 513 -4.27 5.19 -4.43
N ARG A 514 -4.27 4.07 -3.71
CA ARG A 514 -3.23 3.06 -3.82
C ARG A 514 -3.87 1.68 -3.89
N LEU A 515 -3.81 1.06 -5.06
CA LEU A 515 -4.35 -0.27 -5.30
C LEU A 515 -3.19 -1.26 -5.32
N LEU A 516 -3.24 -2.27 -4.46
CA LEU A 516 -2.27 -3.34 -4.40
C LEU A 516 -2.93 -4.64 -4.86
N TYR A 517 -2.31 -5.29 -5.83
CA TYR A 517 -2.75 -6.57 -6.37
C TYR A 517 -1.69 -7.63 -6.14
N ARG A 518 -2.16 -8.86 -5.91
CA ARG A 518 -1.35 -10.07 -5.94
C ARG A 518 -1.56 -10.79 -7.27
N CYS A 519 -0.53 -10.84 -8.08
CA CYS A 519 -0.56 -11.46 -9.40
C CYS A 519 0.10 -12.83 -9.36
N ASP A 520 -0.73 -13.87 -9.26
CA ASP A 520 -0.27 -15.25 -9.25
C ASP A 520 -0.13 -15.78 -10.69
N PRO A 521 0.90 -16.58 -11.01
CA PRO A 521 0.98 -17.26 -12.30
C PRO A 521 -0.26 -18.11 -12.56
N GLN A 522 -0.85 -17.96 -13.74
CA GLN A 522 -1.99 -18.78 -14.12
C GLN A 522 -1.48 -20.21 -14.36
N GLN A 523 -1.80 -21.14 -13.46
CA GLN A 523 -1.45 -22.56 -13.67
C GLN A 523 -2.11 -23.00 -14.97
N GLY A 524 -1.30 -23.51 -15.90
CA GLY A 524 -1.75 -23.90 -17.23
C GLY A 524 -3.03 -24.70 -17.16
N ALA A 525 -4.04 -24.28 -17.92
CA ALA A 525 -5.23 -25.09 -18.14
C ALA A 525 -4.77 -26.47 -18.59
N GLY A 526 -4.99 -27.49 -17.74
CA GLY A 526 -4.86 -28.87 -18.17
C GLY A 526 -5.70 -29.07 -19.45
N PRO A 527 -5.26 -29.92 -20.39
CA PRO A 527 -5.92 -30.06 -21.68
C PRO A 527 -7.41 -30.29 -21.46
N ALA A 528 -8.23 -29.44 -22.10
CA ALA A 528 -9.68 -29.52 -22.05
C ALA A 528 -10.10 -30.96 -22.31
N LYS A 529 -10.80 -31.56 -21.34
CA LYS A 529 -11.44 -32.86 -21.53
C LYS A 529 -12.39 -32.72 -22.73
N PRO A 530 -12.28 -33.56 -23.77
CA PRO A 530 -13.15 -33.46 -24.92
C PRO A 530 -14.61 -33.65 -24.47
N PRO A 531 -15.57 -32.98 -25.12
CA PRO A 531 -16.98 -33.06 -24.74
C PRO A 531 -17.43 -34.51 -24.83
N THR A 532 -17.80 -35.09 -23.69
CA THR A 532 -18.54 -36.35 -23.66
C THR A 532 -19.94 -36.04 -24.15
N GLY A 533 -20.19 -36.33 -25.42
CA GLY A 533 -21.53 -36.32 -25.99
C GLY A 533 -22.40 -37.39 -25.32
N ARG A 534 -23.55 -36.98 -24.82
CA ARG A 534 -24.83 -37.68 -24.92
C ARG A 534 -25.96 -36.69 -24.68
#